data_AF-F8D7D6-F1
#
_entry.id   AF-F8D7D6-F1
#
_cell.length_a   1.000
_cell.length_b   1.000
_cell.length_c   1.000
_cell.angle_alpha   90.00
_cell.angle_beta   90.00
_cell.angle_gamma   90.00
#
_symmetry.space_group_name_H-M   'P 1'
#
loop_
_entity.id
_entity.type
_entity.pdbx_description
1 polymer ?
#
loop_
_entity_poly.entity_id
_entity_poly.type
_entity_poly.pdbx_seq_one_letter_code
_entity_poly.pdbx_strand_id
1 'polypeptide(L)'
;MSETGTETRPLATRLPDPTDASNVRYNPSLEELRELAAPAETTTEFGSPSYVSEVRSRSADRTKNAVDHEFTDRDHDLLEAAVDRAGDREMVCVDRLMGRHPDATFCCRLFVPVDHARIALAWANLFEPADGREPDLYTVQDPDYDETAIRVLPDEGVTAVLGTDYIGEAKKSFLRLFMYRIKQRGGLGLHAGSKRVRVRDADGDLRTVGQVFMGLSATGKSTLTSHGCWLEDPEDASMLQDDVCGLLPDGTVAGSEGEGLFIKTIGLDPEEQPELYAAATHESAVLENVAVDDDGNVHFDEDRYTSNSRAIVRRDRLESADEEIDLERLDQIFFITRNPLMPPVAKLDDREAAVAFMLGESIETSAGDPSRAGESIRVVGTNPFIIGSEGEEGNIFQDLIDELDAECYIINTGYLGDESKDIGVEESVTILTEAARGTIEWTDDERTGLTIPDSVPGLDVEEYYVPDHVDDYEDAAADLRAERRAYLEQFEDLREEITDAVY
;
A
#
# COMPACT_ATOMS: atom_id res chain seq x y z
N MET A 1 -19.03 48.46 8.21
CA MET A 1 -19.95 47.45 8.77
C MET A 1 -20.71 46.86 7.60
N SER A 2 -20.22 45.74 7.09
CA SER A 2 -20.93 44.86 6.16
C SER A 2 -20.99 43.53 6.90
N GLU A 3 -22.14 43.24 7.50
CA GLU A 3 -22.46 42.00 8.18
C GLU A 3 -22.85 40.97 7.12
N THR A 4 -21.92 40.09 6.73
CA THR A 4 -22.18 38.74 6.19
C THR A 4 -20.86 37.98 6.25
N GLY A 5 -20.39 37.72 7.46
CA GLY A 5 -19.39 36.68 7.71
C GLY A 5 -20.13 35.47 8.22
N THR A 6 -20.74 34.69 7.33
CA THR A 6 -21.14 33.33 7.67
C THR A 6 -19.85 32.53 7.69
N GLU A 7 -19.29 32.31 8.88
CA GLU A 7 -18.28 31.26 9.05
C GLU A 7 -18.95 29.96 8.57
N THR A 8 -18.54 29.48 7.40
CA THR A 8 -18.93 28.18 6.87
C THR A 8 -18.51 27.16 7.92
N ARG A 9 -19.48 26.47 8.52
CA ARG A 9 -19.19 25.41 9.48
C ARG A 9 -18.40 24.30 8.75
N PRO A 10 -17.39 23.68 9.38
CA PRO A 10 -16.65 22.58 8.77
C PRO A 10 -17.61 21.51 8.26
N LEU A 11 -17.37 20.96 7.06
CA LEU A 11 -18.28 20.02 6.39
C LEU A 11 -18.65 18.84 7.30
N ALA A 12 -17.69 18.31 8.05
CA ALA A 12 -17.89 17.23 9.00
C ALA A 12 -18.97 17.53 10.06
N THR A 13 -19.11 18.80 10.50
CA THR A 13 -20.10 19.18 11.52
C THR A 13 -21.54 19.23 11.01
N ARG A 14 -21.73 19.11 9.69
CA ARG A 14 -23.05 19.03 9.04
C ARG A 14 -23.50 17.58 8.82
N LEU A 15 -22.61 16.60 8.97
CA LEU A 15 -22.98 15.19 8.93
C LEU A 15 -23.96 14.87 10.07
N PRO A 16 -24.87 13.91 9.89
CA PRO A 16 -25.78 13.51 10.96
C PRO A 16 -24.98 12.99 12.16
N ASP A 17 -25.35 13.43 13.36
CA ASP A 17 -24.82 12.85 14.60
C ASP A 17 -25.33 11.40 14.70
N PRO A 18 -24.45 10.40 14.59
CA PRO A 18 -24.90 9.01 14.49
C PRO A 18 -25.49 8.49 15.82
N THR A 19 -25.31 9.21 16.94
CA THR A 19 -25.90 8.84 18.23
C THR A 19 -27.35 9.31 18.38
N ASP A 20 -27.74 10.38 17.70
CA ASP A 20 -29.05 11.02 17.81
C ASP A 20 -29.91 10.90 16.53
N ALA A 21 -29.28 10.75 15.36
CA ALA A 21 -29.95 10.75 14.07
C ALA A 21 -30.75 9.44 13.84
N SER A 22 -32.07 9.57 13.66
CA SER A 22 -32.95 8.40 13.51
C SER A 22 -32.77 7.61 12.22
N ASN A 23 -32.12 8.20 11.21
CA ASN A 23 -31.83 7.57 9.93
C ASN A 23 -30.47 6.86 9.90
N VAL A 24 -29.70 6.90 11.00
CA VAL A 24 -28.35 6.32 11.06
C VAL A 24 -28.33 5.08 11.95
N ARG A 25 -27.83 3.98 11.41
CA ARG A 25 -27.48 2.76 12.16
C ARG A 25 -26.01 2.85 12.56
N TYR A 26 -25.75 3.20 13.81
CA TYR A 26 -24.40 3.50 14.28
C TYR A 26 -23.70 2.30 14.91
N ASN A 27 -22.47 2.04 14.47
CA ASN A 27 -21.61 0.95 14.90
C ASN A 27 -22.30 -0.43 15.03
N PRO A 28 -23.06 -0.88 14.01
CA PRO A 28 -23.51 -2.26 13.98
C PRO A 28 -22.31 -3.22 14.07
N SER A 29 -22.54 -4.37 14.70
CA SER A 29 -21.60 -5.49 14.72
C SER A 29 -21.34 -6.02 13.30
N LEU A 30 -20.26 -6.78 13.10
CA LEU A 30 -19.97 -7.41 11.81
C LEU A 30 -21.10 -8.37 11.38
N GLU A 31 -21.74 -9.04 12.32
CA GLU A 31 -22.91 -9.89 12.07
C GLU A 31 -24.10 -9.08 11.56
N GLU A 32 -24.46 -7.99 12.25
CA GLU A 32 -25.53 -7.09 11.82
C GLU A 32 -25.21 -6.44 10.46
N LEU A 33 -23.96 -6.07 10.20
CA LEU A 33 -23.52 -5.54 8.89
C LEU A 33 -23.72 -6.58 7.78
N ARG A 34 -23.40 -7.84 8.04
CA ARG A 34 -23.62 -8.95 7.09
C ARG A 34 -25.11 -9.19 6.87
N GLU A 35 -25.93 -9.15 7.91
CA GLU A 35 -27.40 -9.26 7.77
C GLU A 35 -27.97 -8.14 6.89
N LEU A 36 -27.46 -6.91 7.02
CA LEU A 36 -27.86 -5.79 6.16
C LEU A 36 -27.37 -5.96 4.73
N ALA A 37 -26.22 -6.58 4.53
CA ALA A 37 -25.63 -6.86 3.23
C ALA A 37 -26.20 -8.12 2.54
N ALA A 38 -26.97 -8.95 3.26
CA ALA A 38 -27.50 -10.22 2.79
C ALA A 38 -28.23 -10.17 1.43
N PRO A 39 -28.98 -9.11 1.05
CA PRO A 39 -29.63 -9.03 -0.26
C PRO A 39 -28.66 -9.08 -1.46
N ALA A 40 -27.40 -8.70 -1.26
CA ALA A 40 -26.35 -8.70 -2.29
C ALA A 40 -25.32 -9.83 -2.11
N GLU A 41 -25.47 -10.67 -1.08
CA GLU A 41 -24.49 -11.70 -0.72
C GLU A 41 -24.69 -12.99 -1.54
N THR A 42 -23.59 -13.53 -2.05
CA THR A 42 -23.46 -14.95 -2.35
C THR A 42 -22.60 -15.60 -1.27
N THR A 43 -23.19 -16.46 -0.43
CA THR A 43 -22.42 -17.20 0.58
C THR A 43 -21.59 -18.30 -0.08
N THR A 44 -20.29 -18.34 0.22
CA THR A 44 -19.37 -19.35 -0.34
C THR A 44 -19.53 -20.72 0.33
N GLU A 45 -18.92 -21.75 -0.26
CA GLU A 45 -18.81 -23.09 0.33
C GLU A 45 -18.07 -23.10 1.68
N PHE A 46 -17.32 -22.03 1.97
CA PHE A 46 -16.60 -21.81 3.22
C PHE A 46 -17.41 -21.02 4.28
N GLY A 47 -18.62 -20.57 3.94
CA GLY A 47 -19.47 -19.77 4.82
C GLY A 47 -19.12 -18.28 4.86
N SER A 48 -18.09 -17.84 4.14
CA SER A 48 -17.76 -16.42 3.96
C SER A 48 -18.72 -15.72 2.98
N PRO A 49 -19.01 -14.43 3.17
CA PRO A 49 -19.77 -13.65 2.19
C PRO A 49 -18.91 -13.27 0.97
N SER A 50 -19.51 -13.32 -0.21
CA SER A 50 -18.96 -12.78 -1.46
C SER A 50 -19.90 -11.75 -2.07
N TYR A 51 -19.33 -10.67 -2.60
CA TYR A 51 -20.06 -9.58 -3.23
C TYR A 51 -19.48 -9.22 -4.60
N VAL A 52 -20.33 -8.73 -5.49
CA VAL A 52 -19.98 -8.31 -6.83
C VAL A 52 -20.26 -6.80 -6.94
N SER A 53 -19.20 -6.00 -7.03
CA SER A 53 -19.32 -4.54 -7.21
C SER A 53 -19.64 -4.18 -8.66
N GLU A 54 -20.22 -3.01 -8.94
CA GLU A 54 -20.35 -2.52 -10.31
C GLU A 54 -19.01 -2.00 -10.84
N VAL A 55 -18.28 -1.28 -9.99
CA VAL A 55 -16.94 -0.75 -10.29
C VAL A 55 -15.86 -1.66 -9.72
N ARG A 56 -14.93 -2.13 -10.55
CA ARG A 56 -13.98 -3.22 -10.20
C ARG A 56 -12.61 -2.75 -9.69
N SER A 57 -12.37 -1.45 -9.70
CA SER A 57 -11.09 -0.86 -9.33
C SER A 57 -11.27 0.61 -8.95
N ARG A 58 -10.19 1.26 -8.50
CA ARG A 58 -10.21 2.68 -8.16
C ARG A 58 -10.50 3.55 -9.39
N SER A 59 -11.26 4.61 -9.20
CA SER A 59 -11.55 5.65 -10.19
C SER A 59 -10.53 6.79 -10.05
N ALA A 60 -9.25 6.48 -10.32
CA ALA A 60 -8.14 7.42 -10.13
C ALA A 60 -8.31 8.70 -10.97
N ASP A 61 -8.78 8.58 -12.21
CA ASP A 61 -9.11 9.70 -13.12
C ASP A 61 -10.28 10.58 -12.65
N ARG A 62 -11.04 10.09 -11.66
CA ARG A 62 -12.19 10.79 -11.04
C ARG A 62 -11.90 11.29 -9.64
N THR A 63 -10.67 11.10 -9.16
CA THR A 63 -10.23 11.56 -7.84
C THR A 63 -9.62 12.96 -7.95
N LYS A 64 -10.08 13.88 -7.11
CA LYS A 64 -9.45 15.19 -6.92
C LYS A 64 -9.33 15.52 -5.44
N ASN A 65 -8.24 16.17 -5.07
CA ASN A 65 -8.06 16.76 -3.74
C ASN A 65 -7.81 18.27 -3.87
N ALA A 66 -8.15 19.03 -2.84
CA ALA A 66 -8.06 20.49 -2.85
C ALA A 66 -6.63 21.07 -2.75
N VAL A 67 -5.60 20.22 -2.61
CA VAL A 67 -4.19 20.64 -2.57
C VAL A 67 -3.59 20.59 -3.98
N ASP A 68 -3.75 19.47 -4.68
CA ASP A 68 -3.04 19.20 -5.95
C ASP A 68 -3.85 19.59 -7.19
N HIS A 69 -5.15 19.82 -7.04
CA HIS A 69 -6.04 20.06 -8.16
C HIS A 69 -6.71 21.43 -8.06
N GLU A 70 -7.02 22.03 -9.20
CA GLU A 70 -8.00 23.10 -9.26
C GLU A 70 -9.33 22.58 -8.72
N PHE A 71 -9.71 23.09 -7.54
CA PHE A 71 -10.89 22.69 -6.80
C PHE A 71 -11.97 23.75 -6.97
N THR A 72 -13.00 23.41 -7.73
CA THR A 72 -14.02 24.35 -8.20
C THR A 72 -15.26 24.35 -7.30
N ASP A 73 -16.15 25.33 -7.49
CA ASP A 73 -17.47 25.34 -6.82
C ASP A 73 -18.23 24.02 -7.05
N ARG A 74 -18.10 23.40 -8.24
CA ARG A 74 -18.71 22.10 -8.54
C ARG A 74 -18.15 20.99 -7.65
N ASP A 75 -16.86 21.03 -7.35
CA ASP A 75 -16.22 20.03 -6.50
C ASP A 75 -16.67 20.18 -5.03
N HIS A 76 -16.89 21.43 -4.58
CA HIS A 76 -17.54 21.71 -3.29
C HIS A 76 -19.01 21.26 -3.28
N ASP A 77 -19.80 21.54 -4.32
CA ASP A 77 -21.19 21.10 -4.43
C ASP A 77 -21.32 19.57 -4.31
N LEU A 78 -20.36 18.81 -4.84
CA LEU A 78 -20.33 17.35 -4.72
C LEU A 78 -20.08 16.89 -3.27
N LEU A 79 -19.18 17.56 -2.55
CA LEU A 79 -18.98 17.30 -1.11
C LEU A 79 -20.23 17.65 -0.30
N GLU A 80 -20.88 18.78 -0.60
CA GLU A 80 -22.14 19.16 0.05
C GLU A 80 -23.24 18.14 -0.25
N ALA A 81 -23.36 17.69 -1.49
CA ALA A 81 -24.32 16.67 -1.88
C ALA A 81 -24.09 15.34 -1.14
N ALA A 82 -22.85 14.95 -0.89
CA ALA A 82 -22.54 13.76 -0.10
C ALA A 82 -23.04 13.90 1.36
N VAL A 83 -22.79 15.07 1.97
CA VAL A 83 -23.25 15.39 3.33
C VAL A 83 -24.78 15.43 3.41
N ASP A 84 -25.44 16.11 2.46
CA ASP A 84 -26.90 16.20 2.41
C ASP A 84 -27.53 14.82 2.25
N ARG A 85 -26.97 13.96 1.39
CA ARG A 85 -27.45 12.59 1.20
C ARG A 85 -27.27 11.72 2.44
N ALA A 86 -26.19 11.90 3.21
CA ALA A 86 -26.05 11.23 4.49
C ALA A 86 -27.15 11.65 5.49
N GLY A 87 -27.66 12.88 5.40
CA GLY A 87 -28.79 13.36 6.20
C GLY A 87 -30.16 12.88 5.72
N ASP A 88 -30.32 12.65 4.42
CA ASP A 88 -31.63 12.35 3.80
C ASP A 88 -31.92 10.85 3.64
N ARG A 89 -30.89 9.98 3.67
CA ARG A 89 -31.02 8.53 3.44
C ARG A 89 -30.88 7.72 4.73
N GLU A 90 -31.34 6.47 4.71
CA GLU A 90 -30.96 5.52 5.75
C GLU A 90 -29.49 5.11 5.56
N MET A 91 -28.66 5.40 6.57
CA MET A 91 -27.22 5.20 6.52
C MET A 91 -26.79 4.19 7.57
N VAL A 92 -25.73 3.45 7.26
CA VAL A 92 -24.85 2.82 8.22
C VAL A 92 -23.69 3.79 8.50
N CYS A 93 -23.37 3.98 9.78
CA CYS A 93 -22.20 4.74 10.21
C CYS A 93 -21.31 3.83 11.06
N VAL A 94 -20.03 3.73 10.71
CA VAL A 94 -19.06 2.91 11.45
C VAL A 94 -17.84 3.74 11.80
N ASP A 95 -17.43 3.66 13.06
CA ASP A 95 -16.21 4.28 13.56
C ASP A 95 -15.15 3.21 13.83
N ARG A 96 -13.95 3.42 13.31
CA ARG A 96 -12.80 2.50 13.50
C ARG A 96 -11.51 3.26 13.78
N LEU A 97 -10.58 2.62 14.49
CA LEU A 97 -9.22 3.12 14.69
C LEU A 97 -8.31 2.61 13.57
N MET A 98 -7.70 3.57 12.88
CA MET A 98 -6.64 3.33 11.91
C MET A 98 -5.30 3.64 12.59
N GLY A 99 -4.43 2.64 12.67
CA GLY A 99 -3.15 2.67 13.37
C GLY A 99 -3.24 2.55 14.89
N ARG A 100 -2.17 2.00 15.50
CA ARG A 100 -2.05 1.79 16.95
C ARG A 100 -1.07 2.73 17.62
N HIS A 101 -0.03 3.17 16.91
CA HIS A 101 0.93 4.12 17.45
C HIS A 101 0.25 5.44 17.89
N PRO A 102 0.54 5.98 19.08
CA PRO A 102 -0.11 7.20 19.59
C PRO A 102 -0.03 8.41 18.66
N ASP A 103 1.09 8.56 17.96
CA ASP A 103 1.32 9.67 17.01
C ASP A 103 0.87 9.35 15.57
N ALA A 104 0.34 8.15 15.34
CA ALA A 104 -0.14 7.70 14.03
C ALA A 104 -1.46 6.91 14.15
N THR A 105 -2.30 7.25 15.14
CA THR A 105 -3.63 6.66 15.31
C THR A 105 -4.72 7.71 15.03
N PHE A 106 -5.73 7.32 14.25
CA PHE A 106 -6.82 8.20 13.84
C PHE A 106 -8.17 7.48 13.93
N CYS A 107 -9.16 8.11 14.56
CA CYS A 107 -10.53 7.63 14.52
C CYS A 107 -11.19 8.02 13.19
N CYS A 108 -11.60 7.02 12.43
CA CYS A 108 -12.17 7.16 11.10
C CYS A 108 -13.66 6.89 11.16
N ARG A 109 -14.47 7.79 10.62
CA ARG A 109 -15.93 7.64 10.51
C ARG A 109 -16.34 7.45 9.05
N LEU A 110 -16.92 6.31 8.75
CA LEU A 110 -17.45 5.96 7.44
C LEU A 110 -18.99 5.97 7.45
N PHE A 111 -19.59 6.69 6.51
CA PHE A 111 -21.02 6.63 6.19
C PHE A 111 -21.24 5.94 4.85
N VAL A 112 -22.15 4.97 4.83
CA VAL A 112 -22.64 4.31 3.59
C VAL A 112 -24.16 4.10 3.66
N PRO A 113 -24.90 4.14 2.54
CA PRO A 113 -26.32 3.76 2.55
C PRO A 113 -26.51 2.31 3.04
N VAL A 114 -27.63 2.04 3.73
CA VAL A 114 -27.91 0.68 4.28
C VAL A 114 -27.89 -0.40 3.20
N ASP A 115 -28.38 -0.12 1.99
CA ASP A 115 -28.38 -1.07 0.86
C ASP A 115 -26.96 -1.39 0.35
N HIS A 116 -25.95 -0.64 0.80
CA HIS A 116 -24.53 -0.85 0.54
C HIS A 116 -23.74 -1.23 1.80
N ALA A 117 -24.39 -1.81 2.82
CA ALA A 117 -23.75 -2.22 4.08
C ALA A 117 -22.54 -3.16 3.90
N ARG A 118 -22.43 -3.87 2.77
CA ARG A 118 -21.23 -4.66 2.41
C ARG A 118 -19.92 -3.85 2.44
N ILE A 119 -19.98 -2.56 2.09
CA ILE A 119 -18.80 -1.67 2.09
C ILE A 119 -18.36 -1.42 3.53
N ALA A 120 -19.31 -1.11 4.41
CA ALA A 120 -19.05 -0.97 5.84
C ALA A 120 -18.59 -2.29 6.47
N LEU A 121 -19.19 -3.44 6.10
CA LEU A 121 -18.75 -4.77 6.55
C LEU A 121 -17.28 -5.02 6.23
N ALA A 122 -16.91 -4.87 4.96
CA ALA A 122 -15.56 -5.12 4.49
C ALA A 122 -14.55 -4.14 5.10
N TRP A 123 -14.85 -2.84 5.07
CA TRP A 123 -13.98 -1.82 5.64
C TRP A 123 -13.79 -1.97 7.14
N ALA A 124 -14.87 -2.27 7.88
CA ALA A 124 -14.82 -2.51 9.32
C ALA A 124 -13.99 -3.73 9.73
N ASN A 125 -13.74 -4.69 8.83
CA ASN A 125 -12.90 -5.86 9.09
C ASN A 125 -11.39 -5.56 9.02
N LEU A 126 -10.99 -4.42 8.44
CA LEU A 126 -9.58 -4.02 8.32
C LEU A 126 -9.04 -3.33 9.58
N PHE A 127 -9.93 -2.73 10.38
CA PHE A 127 -9.58 -1.80 11.45
C PHE A 127 -10.24 -2.17 12.78
N GLU A 128 -9.66 -1.69 13.88
CA GLU A 128 -10.16 -1.93 15.23
C GLU A 128 -11.41 -1.08 15.51
N PRO A 129 -12.35 -1.55 16.35
CA PRO A 129 -13.44 -0.71 16.84
C PRO A 129 -12.93 0.58 17.51
N ALA A 130 -13.62 1.70 17.27
CA ALA A 130 -13.31 2.96 17.95
C ALA A 130 -13.45 2.86 19.48
N ASP A 131 -12.58 3.55 20.20
CA ASP A 131 -12.54 3.61 21.67
C ASP A 131 -13.43 4.73 22.28
N GLY A 132 -14.30 5.31 21.45
CA GLY A 132 -15.22 6.38 21.84
C GLY A 132 -14.64 7.79 21.72
N ARG A 133 -13.41 7.96 21.19
CA ARG A 133 -12.90 9.28 20.81
C ARG A 133 -13.70 9.88 19.65
N GLU A 134 -13.63 11.21 19.53
CA GLU A 134 -14.20 11.90 18.37
C GLU A 134 -13.46 11.51 17.08
N PRO A 135 -14.15 11.38 15.94
CA PRO A 135 -13.48 11.08 14.68
C PRO A 135 -12.53 12.20 14.24
N ASP A 136 -11.38 11.80 13.73
CA ASP A 136 -10.38 12.67 13.09
C ASP A 136 -10.64 12.81 11.59
N LEU A 137 -11.12 11.74 10.96
CA LEU A 137 -11.27 11.61 9.51
C LEU A 137 -12.67 11.08 9.15
N TYR A 138 -13.23 11.59 8.05
CA TYR A 138 -14.59 11.31 7.63
C TYR A 138 -14.65 10.93 6.17
N THR A 139 -15.39 9.87 5.85
CA THR A 139 -15.76 9.53 4.48
C THR A 139 -17.26 9.28 4.38
N VAL A 140 -17.91 9.90 3.39
CA VAL A 140 -19.24 9.47 2.93
C VAL A 140 -19.07 8.79 1.59
N GLN A 141 -19.41 7.50 1.52
CA GLN A 141 -19.46 6.77 0.27
C GLN A 141 -20.92 6.50 -0.11
N ASP A 142 -21.40 7.15 -1.17
CA ASP A 142 -22.73 6.96 -1.73
C ASP A 142 -22.63 6.44 -3.18
N PRO A 143 -22.77 5.12 -3.36
CA PRO A 143 -22.68 4.52 -4.69
C PRO A 143 -23.83 4.88 -5.63
N ASP A 144 -25.00 5.28 -5.11
CA ASP A 144 -26.19 5.59 -5.91
C ASP A 144 -26.21 7.05 -6.41
N TYR A 145 -25.08 7.75 -6.35
CA TYR A 145 -24.96 9.06 -6.97
C TYR A 145 -24.70 8.90 -8.47
N ASP A 146 -25.42 9.65 -9.31
CA ASP A 146 -25.39 9.47 -10.77
C ASP A 146 -24.01 9.71 -11.42
N GLU A 147 -23.15 10.49 -10.76
CA GLU A 147 -21.80 10.84 -11.22
C GLU A 147 -20.73 10.16 -10.35
N THR A 148 -19.78 9.46 -10.97
CA THR A 148 -18.59 8.99 -10.27
C THR A 148 -17.62 10.14 -10.01
N ALA A 149 -17.43 10.48 -8.73
CA ALA A 149 -16.53 11.54 -8.30
C ALA A 149 -15.99 11.27 -6.90
N ILE A 150 -14.66 11.30 -6.76
CA ILE A 150 -13.99 11.25 -5.46
C ILE A 150 -13.42 12.63 -5.18
N ARG A 151 -13.85 13.25 -4.08
CA ARG A 151 -13.45 14.62 -3.69
C ARG A 151 -12.93 14.63 -2.28
N VAL A 152 -11.74 15.19 -2.10
CA VAL A 152 -11.02 15.17 -0.83
C VAL A 152 -10.70 16.59 -0.41
N LEU A 153 -11.00 16.92 0.85
CA LEU A 153 -10.51 18.09 1.55
C LEU A 153 -9.49 17.63 2.59
N PRO A 154 -8.19 17.55 2.24
CA PRO A 154 -7.18 16.91 3.09
C PRO A 154 -7.05 17.58 4.46
N ASP A 155 -7.06 18.92 4.50
CA ASP A 155 -6.92 19.68 5.74
C ASP A 155 -8.10 19.49 6.68
N GLU A 156 -9.32 19.41 6.14
CA GLU A 156 -10.54 19.12 6.89
C GLU A 156 -10.70 17.64 7.25
N GLY A 157 -9.92 16.74 6.63
CA GLY A 157 -10.03 15.30 6.85
C GLY A 157 -11.33 14.69 6.31
N VAL A 158 -11.91 15.28 5.25
CA VAL A 158 -13.20 14.85 4.69
C VAL A 158 -13.03 14.34 3.26
N THR A 159 -13.63 13.19 2.97
CA THR A 159 -13.75 12.63 1.61
C THR A 159 -15.20 12.34 1.24
N ALA A 160 -15.62 12.75 0.05
CA ALA A 160 -16.82 12.24 -0.60
C ALA A 160 -16.42 11.22 -1.67
N VAL A 161 -17.01 10.04 -1.62
CA VAL A 161 -16.88 8.98 -2.64
C VAL A 161 -18.27 8.77 -3.25
N LEU A 162 -18.47 9.25 -4.47
CA LEU A 162 -19.77 9.24 -5.15
C LEU A 162 -19.72 8.34 -6.38
N GLY A 163 -20.82 7.63 -6.64
CA GLY A 163 -21.05 6.90 -7.90
C GLY A 163 -20.13 5.69 -8.09
N THR A 164 -19.68 5.07 -7.01
CA THR A 164 -18.89 3.83 -7.03
C THR A 164 -19.13 3.02 -5.77
N ASP A 165 -19.35 1.73 -5.93
CA ASP A 165 -19.54 0.76 -4.85
C ASP A 165 -18.29 -0.09 -4.56
N TYR A 166 -17.15 0.25 -5.17
CA TYR A 166 -15.90 -0.44 -4.95
C TYR A 166 -15.40 -0.23 -3.52
N ILE A 167 -15.15 -1.33 -2.79
CA ILE A 167 -14.70 -1.29 -1.38
C ILE A 167 -13.33 -0.60 -1.26
N GLY A 168 -12.48 -0.75 -2.26
CA GLY A 168 -11.15 -0.14 -2.26
C GLY A 168 -11.16 1.40 -2.19
N GLU A 169 -12.24 2.07 -2.59
CA GLU A 169 -12.38 3.53 -2.43
C GLU A 169 -12.57 3.93 -0.97
N ALA A 170 -13.39 3.19 -0.19
CA ALA A 170 -13.48 3.39 1.25
C ALA A 170 -12.11 3.26 1.91
N LYS A 171 -11.40 2.13 1.66
CA LYS A 171 -10.06 1.88 2.21
C LYS A 171 -9.09 3.02 1.87
N LYS A 172 -8.92 3.33 0.58
CA LYS A 172 -7.90 4.31 0.14
C LYS A 172 -8.29 5.76 0.46
N SER A 173 -9.57 6.08 0.71
CA SER A 173 -9.98 7.41 1.19
C SER A 173 -9.32 7.77 2.53
N PHE A 174 -9.29 6.82 3.48
CA PHE A 174 -8.68 7.02 4.79
C PHE A 174 -7.17 6.89 4.76
N LEU A 175 -6.63 5.88 4.06
CA LEU A 175 -5.17 5.68 3.97
C LEU A 175 -4.45 6.86 3.29
N ARG A 176 -5.08 7.51 2.32
CA ARG A 176 -4.57 8.77 1.74
C ARG A 176 -4.42 9.86 2.80
N LEU A 177 -5.48 10.06 3.60
CA LEU A 177 -5.48 11.07 4.66
C LEU A 177 -4.52 10.69 5.81
N PHE A 178 -4.37 9.41 6.13
CA PHE A 178 -3.35 8.91 7.05
C PHE A 178 -1.97 9.42 6.64
N MET A 179 -1.54 9.12 5.41
CA MET A 179 -0.23 9.53 4.90
C MET A 179 -0.04 11.04 4.92
N TYR A 180 -1.08 11.80 4.54
CA TYR A 180 -1.06 13.26 4.62
C TYR A 180 -0.90 13.78 6.06
N ARG A 181 -1.59 13.18 7.05
CA ARG A 181 -1.45 13.57 8.46
C ARG A 181 -0.07 13.21 9.02
N ILE A 182 0.53 12.09 8.61
CA ILE A 182 1.91 11.75 8.99
C ILE A 182 2.90 12.79 8.44
N LYS A 183 2.75 13.18 7.17
CA LYS A 183 3.55 14.26 6.55
C LYS A 183 3.43 15.57 7.31
N GLN A 184 2.21 15.97 7.70
CA GLN A 184 1.99 17.18 8.51
C GLN A 184 2.63 17.11 9.91
N ARG A 185 2.92 15.91 10.41
CA ARG A 185 3.59 15.67 11.70
C ARG A 185 5.11 15.52 11.57
N GLY A 186 5.67 15.75 10.38
CA GLY A 186 7.11 15.68 10.11
C GLY A 186 7.62 14.29 9.73
N GLY A 187 6.74 13.28 9.67
CA GLY A 187 7.09 11.97 9.13
C GLY A 187 6.82 11.87 7.63
N LEU A 188 6.76 10.65 7.11
CA LEU A 188 6.40 10.37 5.72
C LEU A 188 5.44 9.18 5.63
N GLY A 189 4.38 9.33 4.84
CA GLY A 189 3.49 8.22 4.51
C GLY A 189 4.10 7.33 3.42
N LEU A 190 4.15 6.02 3.66
CA LEU A 190 4.74 5.03 2.76
C LEU A 190 3.69 4.03 2.29
N HIS A 191 3.64 3.77 0.99
CA HIS A 191 2.85 2.67 0.41
C HIS A 191 3.70 1.39 0.36
N ALA A 192 4.05 0.88 1.54
CA ALA A 192 5.07 -0.15 1.72
C ALA A 192 4.57 -1.29 2.61
N GLY A 193 5.18 -2.47 2.42
CA GLY A 193 5.13 -3.53 3.42
C GLY A 193 6.20 -3.30 4.48
N SER A 194 5.96 -3.75 5.71
CA SER A 194 6.96 -3.76 6.80
C SER A 194 7.07 -5.13 7.43
N LYS A 195 8.30 -5.50 7.79
CA LYS A 195 8.66 -6.79 8.35
C LYS A 195 9.66 -6.61 9.47
N ARG A 196 9.56 -7.44 10.49
CA ARG A 196 10.58 -7.63 11.51
C ARG A 196 11.31 -8.93 11.25
N VAL A 197 12.63 -8.89 11.20
CA VAL A 197 13.50 -10.06 11.00
C VAL A 197 14.42 -10.19 12.20
N ARG A 198 14.35 -11.33 12.89
CA ARG A 198 15.22 -11.64 14.02
C ARG A 198 16.23 -12.68 13.60
N VAL A 199 17.49 -12.28 13.49
CA VAL A 199 18.58 -13.11 12.95
C VAL A 199 19.85 -12.95 13.76
N ARG A 200 20.75 -13.93 13.65
CA ARG A 200 22.12 -13.79 14.14
C ARG A 200 22.93 -12.96 13.17
N ASP A 201 23.58 -11.93 13.66
CA ASP A 201 24.52 -11.16 12.86
C ASP A 201 25.82 -11.95 12.57
N ALA A 202 26.74 -11.32 11.84
CA ALA A 202 28.04 -11.88 11.49
C ALA A 202 28.89 -12.29 12.72
N ASP A 203 28.67 -11.70 13.90
CA ASP A 203 29.33 -12.04 15.15
C ASP A 203 28.62 -13.17 15.92
N GLY A 204 27.43 -13.57 15.46
CA GLY A 204 26.59 -14.64 16.02
C GLY A 204 25.60 -14.15 17.08
N ASP A 205 25.51 -12.84 17.31
CA ASP A 205 24.61 -12.23 18.27
C ASP A 205 23.20 -12.08 17.66
N LEU A 206 22.18 -12.44 18.44
CA LEU A 206 20.80 -12.39 17.99
C LEU A 206 20.30 -10.95 18.04
N ARG A 207 19.95 -10.39 16.88
CA ARG A 207 19.43 -9.03 16.72
C ARG A 207 18.09 -9.02 15.99
N THR A 208 17.39 -7.90 16.08
CA THR A 208 16.16 -7.62 15.34
C THR A 208 16.45 -6.51 14.35
N VAL A 209 16.03 -6.73 13.10
CA VAL A 209 16.19 -5.83 11.96
C VAL A 209 14.82 -5.50 11.41
N GLY A 210 14.50 -4.22 11.32
CA GLY A 210 13.30 -3.71 10.71
C GLY A 210 13.46 -3.44 9.22
N GLN A 211 12.65 -4.10 8.39
CA GLN A 211 12.71 -4.01 6.94
C GLN A 211 11.43 -3.39 6.37
N VAL A 212 11.58 -2.48 5.42
CA VAL A 212 10.49 -1.87 4.65
C VAL A 212 10.64 -2.22 3.16
N PHE A 213 9.53 -2.58 2.52
CA PHE A 213 9.48 -3.00 1.12
C PHE A 213 8.60 -2.06 0.31
N MET A 214 9.22 -1.33 -0.62
CA MET A 214 8.53 -0.45 -1.56
C MET A 214 8.54 -1.09 -2.94
N GLY A 215 7.39 -1.18 -3.59
CA GLY A 215 7.26 -1.88 -4.86
C GLY A 215 5.89 -1.67 -5.48
N LEU A 216 5.87 -1.59 -6.81
CA LEU A 216 4.63 -1.54 -7.57
C LEU A 216 3.84 -2.85 -7.45
N SER A 217 2.58 -2.82 -7.88
CA SER A 217 1.76 -4.03 -7.90
C SER A 217 2.42 -5.13 -8.73
N ALA A 218 2.33 -6.37 -8.25
CA ALA A 218 2.89 -7.55 -8.91
C ALA A 218 4.42 -7.55 -9.12
N THR A 219 5.18 -6.75 -8.36
CA THR A 219 6.65 -6.87 -8.31
C THR A 219 7.17 -7.84 -7.24
N GLY A 220 6.29 -8.45 -6.45
CA GLY A 220 6.67 -9.36 -5.36
C GLY A 220 6.74 -8.71 -3.97
N LYS A 221 6.27 -7.45 -3.82
CA LYS A 221 6.17 -6.76 -2.50
C LYS A 221 5.52 -7.62 -1.42
N SER A 222 4.29 -8.08 -1.66
CA SER A 222 3.55 -8.88 -0.67
C SER A 222 4.26 -10.19 -0.37
N THR A 223 4.80 -10.87 -1.40
CA THR A 223 5.57 -12.11 -1.24
C THR A 223 6.77 -11.91 -0.33
N LEU A 224 7.63 -10.93 -0.59
CA LEU A 224 8.80 -10.67 0.25
C LEU A 224 8.38 -10.23 1.65
N THR A 225 7.35 -9.40 1.77
CA THR A 225 6.86 -8.88 3.05
C THR A 225 6.29 -9.99 3.96
N SER A 226 5.59 -10.99 3.41
CA SER A 226 5.02 -12.11 4.20
C SER A 226 5.97 -13.30 4.37
N HIS A 227 6.99 -13.45 3.53
CA HIS A 227 7.85 -14.63 3.58
C HIS A 227 8.62 -14.78 4.92
N GLY A 228 8.57 -15.96 5.55
CA GLY A 228 9.23 -16.25 6.85
C GLY A 228 10.76 -16.48 6.79
N CYS A 229 11.39 -16.13 5.68
CA CYS A 229 12.83 -16.28 5.42
C CYS A 229 13.47 -17.67 5.65
N TRP A 230 12.67 -18.74 5.71
CA TRP A 230 13.11 -20.11 6.05
C TRP A 230 13.97 -20.18 7.33
N LEU A 231 13.73 -19.26 8.26
CA LEU A 231 14.47 -19.20 9.52
C LEU A 231 13.98 -20.28 10.49
N GLU A 232 14.87 -20.70 11.38
CA GLU A 232 14.58 -21.67 12.44
C GLU A 232 14.82 -21.04 13.81
N ASP A 233 14.04 -21.46 14.82
CA ASP A 233 14.16 -20.99 16.19
C ASP A 233 15.64 -20.98 16.68
N PRO A 234 16.13 -19.88 17.28
CA PRO A 234 15.40 -18.70 17.75
C PRO A 234 15.34 -17.53 16.73
N GLU A 235 15.69 -17.77 15.46
CA GLU A 235 15.57 -16.79 14.39
C GLU A 235 14.16 -16.87 13.78
N ASP A 236 13.58 -15.73 13.45
CA ASP A 236 12.20 -15.63 12.98
C ASP A 236 12.00 -14.38 12.10
N ALA A 237 10.92 -14.38 11.31
CA ALA A 237 10.53 -13.22 10.52
C ALA A 237 9.00 -13.10 10.51
N SER A 238 8.50 -11.87 10.69
CA SER A 238 7.06 -11.60 10.77
C SER A 238 6.70 -10.32 10.04
N MET A 239 5.61 -10.37 9.27
CA MET A 239 5.01 -9.22 8.62
C MET A 239 4.27 -8.36 9.64
N LEU A 240 4.53 -7.05 9.62
CA LEU A 240 3.85 -6.07 10.46
C LEU A 240 2.77 -5.34 9.66
N GLN A 241 3.02 -5.02 8.38
CA GLN A 241 2.05 -4.36 7.49
C GLN A 241 2.29 -4.74 6.03
N ASP A 242 1.27 -4.75 5.18
CA ASP A 242 1.38 -5.14 3.75
C ASP A 242 1.21 -3.97 2.76
N ASP A 243 0.52 -2.90 3.19
CA ASP A 243 0.03 -1.86 2.29
C ASP A 243 0.51 -0.45 2.62
N VAL A 244 0.11 0.12 3.77
CA VAL A 244 0.42 1.51 4.14
C VAL A 244 0.99 1.63 5.55
N CYS A 245 2.07 2.41 5.66
CA CYS A 245 2.73 2.73 6.92
C CYS A 245 3.05 4.23 7.03
N GLY A 246 3.33 4.71 8.23
CA GLY A 246 3.90 6.03 8.48
C GLY A 246 5.30 5.90 9.06
N LEU A 247 6.32 6.37 8.33
CA LEU A 247 7.67 6.53 8.86
C LEU A 247 7.71 7.79 9.72
N LEU A 248 7.94 7.63 11.02
CA LEU A 248 8.02 8.72 11.98
C LEU A 248 9.48 9.20 12.12
N PRO A 249 9.71 10.46 12.55
CA PRO A 249 11.05 11.01 12.71
C PRO A 249 11.95 10.25 13.70
N ASP A 250 11.37 9.48 14.62
CA ASP A 250 12.14 8.69 15.59
C ASP A 250 12.55 7.30 15.06
N GLY A 251 12.20 6.99 13.81
CA GLY A 251 12.52 5.73 13.14
C GLY A 251 11.43 4.67 13.25
N THR A 252 10.36 4.93 14.01
CA THR A 252 9.20 4.02 14.06
C THR A 252 8.50 3.98 12.71
N VAL A 253 8.15 2.78 12.22
CA VAL A 253 7.26 2.61 11.07
C VAL A 253 5.90 2.14 11.57
N ALA A 254 4.98 3.09 11.72
CA ALA A 254 3.65 2.83 12.26
C ALA A 254 2.72 2.23 11.19
N GLY A 255 2.10 1.09 11.48
CA GLY A 255 1.17 0.42 10.57
C GLY A 255 -0.22 1.04 10.61
N SER A 256 -0.93 1.08 9.48
CA SER A 256 -2.29 1.68 9.43
C SER A 256 -3.43 0.70 9.69
N GLU A 257 -3.27 -0.58 9.31
CA GLU A 257 -4.34 -1.59 9.32
C GLU A 257 -4.08 -2.64 10.41
N GLY A 258 -4.90 -2.60 11.47
CA GLY A 258 -4.67 -3.37 12.70
C GLY A 258 -5.30 -4.76 12.74
N GLU A 259 -6.31 -5.04 11.91
CA GLU A 259 -7.19 -6.21 12.08
C GLU A 259 -7.26 -7.12 10.86
N GLY A 260 -7.16 -6.56 9.67
CA GLY A 260 -7.25 -7.31 8.42
C GLY A 260 -6.41 -6.70 7.30
N LEU A 261 -6.24 -7.47 6.22
CA LEU A 261 -5.52 -7.09 5.01
C LEU A 261 -6.45 -7.17 3.80
N PHE A 262 -6.16 -6.41 2.75
CA PHE A 262 -6.96 -6.37 1.52
C PHE A 262 -6.20 -7.01 0.35
N ILE A 263 -6.19 -8.34 0.33
CA ILE A 263 -5.35 -9.14 -0.56
C ILE A 263 -5.96 -9.30 -1.96
N LYS A 264 -5.11 -9.53 -2.95
CA LYS A 264 -5.52 -9.97 -4.29
C LYS A 264 -5.77 -11.48 -4.25
N THR A 265 -6.85 -11.93 -4.90
CA THR A 265 -7.26 -13.34 -4.83
C THR A 265 -7.12 -14.09 -6.16
N ILE A 266 -6.91 -13.38 -7.28
CA ILE A 266 -6.74 -14.04 -8.57
C ILE A 266 -5.47 -14.92 -8.55
N GLY A 267 -5.60 -16.17 -8.98
CA GLY A 267 -4.51 -17.13 -9.01
C GLY A 267 -4.03 -17.60 -7.64
N LEU A 268 -4.83 -17.43 -6.57
CA LEU A 268 -4.52 -18.07 -5.29
C LEU A 268 -4.56 -19.59 -5.45
N ASP A 269 -3.44 -20.22 -5.12
CA ASP A 269 -3.25 -21.66 -5.19
C ASP A 269 -2.84 -22.20 -3.81
N PRO A 270 -3.43 -23.30 -3.33
CA PRO A 270 -3.15 -23.83 -2.00
C PRO A 270 -1.77 -24.48 -1.87
N GLU A 271 -1.11 -24.86 -2.97
CA GLU A 271 0.25 -25.41 -2.97
C GLU A 271 1.30 -24.30 -3.05
N GLU A 272 1.08 -23.26 -3.86
CA GLU A 272 2.01 -22.14 -4.02
C GLU A 272 1.86 -21.06 -2.92
N GLN A 273 0.63 -20.81 -2.47
CA GLN A 273 0.28 -19.73 -1.53
C GLN A 273 -0.63 -20.25 -0.39
N PRO A 274 -0.22 -21.29 0.36
CA PRO A 274 -1.07 -22.00 1.32
C PRO A 274 -1.69 -21.09 2.40
N GLU A 275 -0.91 -20.13 2.90
CA GLU A 275 -1.33 -19.22 3.97
C GLU A 275 -2.40 -18.22 3.51
N LEU A 276 -2.17 -17.54 2.37
CA LEU A 276 -3.14 -16.62 1.79
C LEU A 276 -4.42 -17.36 1.36
N TYR A 277 -4.28 -18.55 0.80
CA TYR A 277 -5.41 -19.41 0.45
C TYR A 277 -6.23 -19.78 1.70
N ALA A 278 -5.58 -20.22 2.78
CA ALA A 278 -6.24 -20.55 4.03
C ALA A 278 -6.98 -19.34 4.64
N ALA A 279 -6.37 -18.15 4.59
CA ALA A 279 -6.99 -16.92 5.07
C ALA A 279 -8.19 -16.50 4.20
N ALA A 280 -8.08 -16.61 2.88
CA ALA A 280 -9.15 -16.26 1.93
C ALA A 280 -10.33 -17.24 1.94
N THR A 281 -10.09 -18.50 2.33
CA THR A 281 -11.11 -19.56 2.47
C THR A 281 -11.61 -19.73 3.89
N HIS A 282 -11.25 -18.83 4.80
CA HIS A 282 -11.81 -18.80 6.16
C HIS A 282 -13.19 -18.12 6.18
N GLU A 283 -14.09 -18.57 7.06
CA GLU A 283 -15.47 -18.04 7.16
C GLU A 283 -15.55 -16.53 7.50
N SER A 284 -14.47 -15.97 8.07
CA SER A 284 -14.35 -14.54 8.40
C SER A 284 -13.89 -13.68 7.23
N ALA A 285 -13.48 -14.26 6.11
CA ALA A 285 -13.08 -13.49 4.93
C ALA A 285 -14.28 -12.78 4.32
N VAL A 286 -14.05 -11.64 3.65
CA VAL A 286 -15.07 -10.95 2.85
C VAL A 286 -14.56 -10.84 1.42
N LEU A 287 -15.18 -11.54 0.49
CA LEU A 287 -14.73 -11.63 -0.89
C LEU A 287 -15.40 -10.55 -1.74
N GLU A 288 -14.63 -9.92 -2.62
CA GLU A 288 -15.10 -8.92 -3.58
C GLU A 288 -14.67 -9.31 -4.99
N ASN A 289 -15.64 -9.46 -5.88
CA ASN A 289 -15.46 -9.77 -7.30
C ASN A 289 -14.75 -11.11 -7.59
N VAL A 290 -14.75 -12.03 -6.64
CA VAL A 290 -14.31 -13.42 -6.86
C VAL A 290 -15.40 -14.18 -7.61
N ALA A 291 -15.01 -15.06 -8.52
CA ALA A 291 -15.95 -15.94 -9.20
C ALA A 291 -16.50 -16.97 -8.20
N VAL A 292 -17.78 -16.83 -7.87
CA VAL A 292 -18.51 -17.74 -6.98
C VAL A 292 -19.77 -18.20 -7.71
N ASP A 293 -20.02 -19.51 -7.69
CA ASP A 293 -21.22 -20.09 -8.29
C ASP A 293 -22.45 -19.95 -7.36
N ASP A 294 -23.65 -20.16 -7.91
CA ASP A 294 -24.91 -20.10 -7.14
C ASP A 294 -24.94 -21.08 -5.94
N ASP A 295 -24.23 -22.20 -6.06
CA ASP A 295 -24.10 -23.22 -4.99
C ASP A 295 -22.92 -22.94 -4.04
N GLY A 296 -22.20 -21.82 -4.20
CA GLY A 296 -21.15 -21.34 -3.29
C GLY A 296 -19.71 -21.72 -3.65
N ASN A 297 -19.47 -22.52 -4.68
CA ASN A 297 -18.11 -22.93 -5.07
C ASN A 297 -17.27 -21.71 -5.49
N VAL A 298 -16.04 -21.62 -5.00
CA VAL A 298 -15.13 -20.49 -5.25
C VAL A 298 -14.08 -20.84 -6.30
N HIS A 299 -13.89 -19.96 -7.29
CA HIS A 299 -12.89 -20.12 -8.35
C HIS A 299 -11.90 -18.94 -8.32
N PHE A 300 -10.73 -19.15 -7.74
CA PHE A 300 -9.69 -18.11 -7.64
C PHE A 300 -8.90 -17.92 -8.93
N ASP A 301 -8.91 -18.87 -9.85
CA ASP A 301 -8.26 -18.81 -11.16
C ASP A 301 -9.15 -18.17 -12.24
N GLU A 302 -10.44 -17.96 -11.96
CA GLU A 302 -11.40 -17.34 -12.89
C GLU A 302 -11.51 -15.81 -12.68
N ASP A 303 -11.19 -15.03 -13.71
CA ASP A 303 -11.39 -13.58 -13.75
C ASP A 303 -12.79 -13.17 -14.23
N ARG A 304 -13.83 -13.98 -13.91
CA ARG A 304 -15.23 -13.84 -14.38
C ARG A 304 -15.75 -12.39 -14.32
N TYR A 305 -15.36 -11.65 -13.28
CA TYR A 305 -15.70 -10.25 -13.11
C TYR A 305 -14.52 -9.30 -13.35
N THR A 306 -13.32 -9.68 -12.89
CA THR A 306 -12.09 -8.88 -13.01
C THR A 306 -10.87 -9.70 -12.58
N SER A 307 -9.70 -9.36 -13.11
CA SER A 307 -8.39 -9.82 -12.59
C SER A 307 -7.99 -9.12 -11.29
N ASN A 308 -8.72 -8.09 -10.86
CA ASN A 308 -8.54 -7.41 -9.56
C ASN A 308 -9.54 -7.95 -8.53
N SER A 309 -9.78 -9.26 -8.50
CA SER A 309 -10.57 -9.88 -7.44
C SER A 309 -9.82 -9.77 -6.10
N ARG A 310 -10.56 -9.53 -5.03
CA ARG A 310 -10.01 -9.19 -3.71
C ARG A 310 -10.69 -9.97 -2.59
N ALA A 311 -9.99 -10.07 -1.46
CA ALA A 311 -10.58 -10.48 -0.20
C ALA A 311 -10.05 -9.62 0.94
N ILE A 312 -10.92 -9.31 1.88
CA ILE A 312 -10.51 -8.85 3.21
C ILE A 312 -10.32 -10.11 4.04
N VAL A 313 -9.11 -10.32 4.53
CA VAL A 313 -8.76 -11.44 5.41
C VAL A 313 -8.29 -10.93 6.75
N ARG A 314 -8.51 -11.71 7.80
CA ARG A 314 -8.10 -11.34 9.16
C ARG A 314 -6.62 -11.66 9.38
N ARG A 315 -5.90 -10.76 10.04
CA ARG A 315 -4.47 -10.94 10.32
C ARG A 315 -4.19 -12.19 11.16
N ASP A 316 -5.08 -12.51 12.11
CA ASP A 316 -4.98 -13.72 12.93
C ASP A 316 -5.17 -15.05 12.16
N ARG A 317 -5.41 -14.99 10.84
CA ARG A 317 -5.46 -16.13 9.93
C ARG A 317 -4.22 -16.25 9.04
N LEU A 318 -3.25 -15.35 9.22
CA LEU A 318 -1.99 -15.33 8.51
C LEU A 318 -0.88 -15.66 9.50
N GLU A 319 -0.27 -16.85 9.36
CA GLU A 319 0.85 -17.29 10.21
C GLU A 319 2.06 -16.35 10.14
N SER A 320 2.24 -15.67 9.01
CA SER A 320 3.30 -14.69 8.78
C SER A 320 3.03 -13.34 9.43
N ALA A 321 1.77 -13.01 9.74
CA ALA A 321 1.40 -11.72 10.28
C ALA A 321 1.59 -11.69 11.81
N ASP A 322 2.32 -10.70 12.29
CA ASP A 322 2.43 -10.45 13.72
C ASP A 322 1.14 -9.80 14.26
N GLU A 323 0.90 -9.99 15.56
CA GLU A 323 -0.13 -9.26 16.28
C GLU A 323 0.18 -7.76 16.28
N GLU A 324 1.43 -7.36 16.41
CA GLU A 324 1.89 -5.98 16.29
C GLU A 324 1.89 -5.51 14.82
N ILE A 325 1.59 -4.23 14.62
CA ILE A 325 1.59 -3.60 13.28
C ILE A 325 2.63 -2.50 13.14
N ASP A 326 3.23 -2.09 14.25
CA ASP A 326 4.23 -1.04 14.32
C ASP A 326 5.62 -1.68 14.39
N LEU A 327 6.54 -1.20 13.55
CA LEU A 327 7.94 -1.56 13.61
C LEU A 327 8.67 -0.52 14.46
N GLU A 328 9.29 -0.96 15.56
CA GLU A 328 9.92 -0.06 16.54
C GLU A 328 11.05 0.79 15.95
N ARG A 329 11.79 0.26 14.95
CA ARG A 329 12.89 0.96 14.30
C ARG A 329 13.05 0.45 12.87
N LEU A 330 13.17 1.39 11.94
CA LEU A 330 13.61 1.14 10.57
C LEU A 330 15.13 0.91 10.55
N ASP A 331 15.56 -0.20 9.95
CA ASP A 331 16.98 -0.48 9.70
C ASP A 331 17.28 -0.57 8.20
N GLN A 332 16.36 -1.12 7.40
CA GLN A 332 16.58 -1.41 5.98
C GLN A 332 15.38 -1.08 5.11
N ILE A 333 15.63 -0.49 3.95
CA ILE A 333 14.64 -0.24 2.90
C ILE A 333 15.02 -0.99 1.63
N PHE A 334 14.06 -1.73 1.07
CA PHE A 334 14.19 -2.42 -0.20
C PHE A 334 13.23 -1.84 -1.24
N PHE A 335 13.81 -1.25 -2.30
CA PHE A 335 13.10 -0.82 -3.50
C PHE A 335 13.02 -1.98 -4.48
N ILE A 336 11.84 -2.55 -4.65
CA ILE A 336 11.60 -3.72 -5.49
C ILE A 336 11.36 -3.29 -6.92
N THR A 337 12.17 -3.81 -7.82
CA THR A 337 12.06 -3.61 -9.26
C THR A 337 12.07 -4.95 -10.00
N ARG A 338 11.66 -4.93 -11.27
CA ARG A 338 11.84 -6.05 -12.21
C ARG A 338 12.65 -5.62 -13.44
N ASN A 339 13.48 -4.59 -13.31
CA ASN A 339 14.25 -4.01 -14.40
C ASN A 339 15.46 -4.91 -14.76
N PRO A 340 15.59 -5.38 -16.02
CA PRO A 340 16.63 -6.30 -16.47
C PRO A 340 18.05 -5.72 -16.46
N LEU A 341 18.18 -4.40 -16.31
CA LEU A 341 19.46 -3.71 -16.17
C LEU A 341 19.93 -3.60 -14.71
N MET A 342 19.14 -4.08 -13.74
CA MET A 342 19.48 -4.03 -12.32
C MET A 342 19.96 -5.42 -11.82
N PRO A 343 21.00 -5.48 -10.98
CA PRO A 343 21.46 -6.73 -10.38
C PRO A 343 20.42 -7.26 -9.37
N PRO A 344 20.56 -8.51 -8.86
CA PRO A 344 19.68 -9.05 -7.83
C PRO A 344 19.55 -8.13 -6.62
N VAL A 345 20.65 -7.48 -6.23
CA VAL A 345 20.64 -6.41 -5.24
C VAL A 345 21.76 -5.40 -5.51
N ALA A 346 21.50 -4.13 -5.22
CA ALA A 346 22.50 -3.07 -5.18
C ALA A 346 22.30 -2.25 -3.90
N LYS A 347 23.39 -1.88 -3.23
CA LYS A 347 23.37 -0.96 -2.08
C LYS A 347 23.40 0.47 -2.60
N LEU A 348 22.58 1.32 -2.00
CA LEU A 348 22.43 2.73 -2.37
C LEU A 348 22.99 3.63 -1.26
N ASP A 349 23.63 4.73 -1.66
CA ASP A 349 23.79 5.87 -0.76
C ASP A 349 22.46 6.63 -0.57
N ASP A 350 22.41 7.58 0.38
CA ASP A 350 21.14 8.27 0.71
C ASP A 350 20.56 9.07 -0.47
N ARG A 351 21.42 9.57 -1.36
CA ARG A 351 20.98 10.33 -2.54
C ARG A 351 20.46 9.39 -3.61
N GLU A 352 21.14 8.27 -3.85
CA GLU A 352 20.69 7.20 -4.74
C GLU A 352 19.38 6.57 -4.23
N ALA A 353 19.21 6.43 -2.91
CA ALA A 353 17.97 5.97 -2.29
C ALA A 353 16.82 6.96 -2.51
N ALA A 354 17.08 8.26 -2.41
CA ALA A 354 16.09 9.29 -2.76
C ALA A 354 15.76 9.25 -4.27
N VAL A 355 16.73 8.97 -5.14
CA VAL A 355 16.48 8.70 -6.57
C VAL A 355 15.58 7.48 -6.74
N ALA A 356 15.89 6.35 -6.09
CA ALA A 356 15.08 5.13 -6.17
C ALA A 356 13.64 5.35 -5.69
N PHE A 357 13.47 6.13 -4.61
CA PHE A 357 12.16 6.56 -4.11
C PHE A 357 11.41 7.41 -5.15
N MET A 358 12.06 8.44 -5.69
CA MET A 358 11.45 9.33 -6.69
C MET A 358 11.09 8.60 -7.98
N LEU A 359 11.92 7.65 -8.41
CA LEU A 359 11.64 6.85 -9.59
C LEU A 359 10.48 5.89 -9.35
N GLY A 360 10.46 5.19 -8.20
CA GLY A 360 9.53 4.10 -7.91
C GLY A 360 9.31 3.20 -9.13
N GLU A 361 10.43 2.80 -9.74
CA GLU A 361 10.50 2.28 -11.10
C GLU A 361 10.43 0.75 -11.15
N SER A 362 9.64 0.24 -12.09
CA SER A 362 9.66 -1.17 -12.48
C SER A 362 9.28 -1.32 -13.95
N ILE A 363 9.26 -2.56 -14.41
CA ILE A 363 8.57 -2.97 -15.63
C ILE A 363 7.15 -3.40 -15.30
N GLU A 364 6.19 -2.96 -16.11
CA GLU A 364 4.80 -3.39 -16.05
C GLU A 364 4.72 -4.89 -16.35
N THR A 365 4.03 -5.63 -15.49
CA THR A 365 3.93 -7.09 -15.61
C THR A 365 2.60 -7.47 -16.26
N SER A 366 2.54 -8.65 -16.86
CA SER A 366 1.26 -9.22 -17.33
C SER A 366 0.23 -9.39 -16.20
N ALA A 367 0.67 -9.54 -14.95
CA ALA A 367 -0.19 -9.62 -13.78
C ALA A 367 -0.69 -8.25 -13.27
N GLY A 368 -0.03 -7.16 -13.70
CA GLY A 368 -0.44 -5.76 -13.46
C GLY A 368 -1.36 -5.27 -14.58
N ASP A 369 -0.79 -4.92 -15.74
CA ASP A 369 -1.52 -4.58 -16.97
C ASP A 369 -0.99 -5.39 -18.17
N PRO A 370 -1.71 -6.43 -18.62
CA PRO A 370 -1.34 -7.23 -19.79
C PRO A 370 -1.12 -6.43 -21.08
N SER A 371 -1.76 -5.26 -21.23
CA SER A 371 -1.69 -4.46 -22.46
C SER A 371 -0.42 -3.62 -22.56
N ARG A 372 0.26 -3.43 -21.44
CA ARG A 372 1.47 -2.61 -21.28
C ARG A 372 2.67 -3.42 -20.79
N ALA A 373 2.55 -4.74 -20.74
CA ALA A 373 3.60 -5.63 -20.25
C ALA A 373 4.94 -5.37 -20.99
N GLY A 374 6.01 -5.16 -20.24
CA GLY A 374 7.32 -4.79 -20.78
C GLY A 374 7.60 -3.28 -20.86
N GLU A 375 6.60 -2.41 -20.63
CA GLU A 375 6.81 -0.96 -20.55
C GLU A 375 7.38 -0.55 -19.19
N SER A 376 8.26 0.46 -19.19
CA SER A 376 8.72 1.10 -17.95
C SER A 376 7.58 1.88 -17.30
N ILE A 377 7.42 1.70 -16.00
CA ILE A 377 6.44 2.42 -15.17
C ILE A 377 7.17 3.06 -13.98
N ARG A 378 6.80 4.31 -13.68
CA ARG A 378 7.37 5.12 -12.60
C ARG A 378 6.23 5.75 -11.80
N VAL A 379 6.28 5.61 -10.48
CA VAL A 379 5.34 6.23 -9.54
C VAL A 379 6.13 6.59 -8.28
N VAL A 380 6.25 7.88 -7.95
CA VAL A 380 7.02 8.37 -6.79
C VAL A 380 6.61 7.61 -5.52
N GLY A 381 7.60 7.09 -4.79
CA GLY A 381 7.42 6.28 -3.58
C GLY A 381 6.61 5.00 -3.77
N THR A 382 6.40 4.56 -5.02
CA THR A 382 5.39 3.56 -5.41
C THR A 382 3.98 3.90 -4.91
N ASN A 383 3.72 5.19 -4.68
CA ASN A 383 2.58 5.72 -3.93
C ASN A 383 1.73 6.64 -4.81
N PRO A 384 0.62 6.16 -5.40
CA PRO A 384 -0.27 7.00 -6.20
C PRO A 384 -1.24 7.85 -5.34
N PHE A 385 -0.98 8.01 -4.04
CA PHE A 385 -1.86 8.67 -3.07
C PHE A 385 -1.22 9.90 -2.42
N ILE A 386 -0.09 10.35 -2.95
CA ILE A 386 0.64 11.54 -2.51
C ILE A 386 -0.30 12.75 -2.55
N ILE A 387 -0.19 13.61 -1.53
CA ILE A 387 -0.84 14.91 -1.47
C ILE A 387 0.24 15.98 -1.25
N GLY A 388 0.26 16.99 -2.12
CA GLY A 388 1.28 18.01 -2.20
C GLY A 388 2.39 17.65 -3.20
N SER A 389 3.49 18.41 -3.14
CA SER A 389 4.62 18.22 -4.05
C SER A 389 5.30 16.87 -3.85
N GLU A 390 5.39 16.10 -4.95
CA GLU A 390 6.16 14.85 -5.01
C GLU A 390 7.67 15.11 -4.84
N GLY A 391 8.17 16.24 -5.36
CA GLY A 391 9.58 16.64 -5.20
C GLY A 391 9.93 16.93 -3.73
N GLU A 392 9.03 17.57 -2.98
CA GLU A 392 9.20 17.75 -1.54
C GLU A 392 9.19 16.42 -0.78
N GLU A 393 8.44 15.41 -1.25
CA GLU A 393 8.47 14.08 -0.62
C GLU A 393 9.79 13.35 -0.83
N GLY A 394 10.40 13.45 -2.00
CA GLY A 394 11.76 12.96 -2.21
C GLY A 394 12.77 13.59 -1.25
N ASN A 395 12.64 14.90 -1.01
CA ASN A 395 13.50 15.61 -0.06
C ASN A 395 13.26 15.17 1.40
N ILE A 396 12.00 15.01 1.81
CA ILE A 396 11.65 14.52 3.16
C ILE A 396 12.15 13.09 3.35
N PHE A 397 12.00 12.25 2.33
CA PHE A 397 12.50 10.87 2.35
C PHE A 397 14.02 10.84 2.58
N GLN A 398 14.78 11.61 1.80
CA GLN A 398 16.24 11.74 1.95
C GLN A 398 16.62 12.18 3.38
N ASP A 399 15.97 13.21 3.90
CA ASP A 399 16.26 13.74 5.25
C ASP A 399 16.00 12.68 6.33
N LEU A 400 14.91 11.91 6.22
CA LEU A 400 14.56 10.87 7.17
C LEU A 400 15.56 9.71 7.16
N ILE A 401 15.96 9.20 5.99
CA ILE A 401 16.87 8.05 5.93
C ILE A 401 18.29 8.40 6.40
N ASP A 402 18.76 9.62 6.12
CA ASP A 402 20.06 10.13 6.60
C ASP A 402 20.05 10.28 8.14
N GLU A 403 18.99 10.86 8.71
CA GLU A 403 18.88 10.99 10.17
C GLU A 403 18.78 9.64 10.89
N LEU A 404 18.17 8.64 10.25
CA LEU A 404 17.94 7.31 10.82
C LEU A 404 19.08 6.32 10.59
N ASP A 405 20.05 6.65 9.73
CA ASP A 405 21.14 5.75 9.30
C ASP A 405 20.56 4.42 8.74
N ALA A 406 19.54 4.55 7.87
CA ALA A 406 18.83 3.40 7.29
C ALA A 406 19.56 2.89 6.04
N GLU A 407 19.84 1.58 5.98
CA GLU A 407 20.47 0.99 4.80
C GLU A 407 19.45 0.81 3.66
N CYS A 408 19.74 1.37 2.50
CA CYS A 408 18.84 1.32 1.36
C CYS A 408 19.38 0.42 0.24
N TYR A 409 18.50 -0.35 -0.38
CA TYR A 409 18.84 -1.29 -1.43
C TYR A 409 17.81 -1.27 -2.57
N ILE A 410 18.27 -1.49 -3.80
CA ILE A 410 17.39 -2.00 -4.87
C ILE A 410 17.45 -3.52 -4.82
N ILE A 411 16.30 -4.17 -4.96
CA ILE A 411 16.20 -5.62 -5.14
C ILE A 411 15.45 -5.92 -6.43
N ASN A 412 16.07 -6.68 -7.34
CA ASN A 412 15.45 -7.11 -8.59
C ASN A 412 14.80 -8.48 -8.41
N THR A 413 13.49 -8.55 -8.56
CA THR A 413 12.69 -9.80 -8.45
C THR A 413 12.20 -10.29 -9.82
N GLY A 414 12.79 -9.76 -10.89
CA GLY A 414 12.51 -10.12 -12.27
C GLY A 414 13.58 -11.06 -12.81
N TYR A 415 14.30 -10.56 -13.80
CA TYR A 415 15.31 -11.29 -14.56
C TYR A 415 16.42 -10.32 -14.98
N LEU A 416 17.49 -10.85 -15.60
CA LEU A 416 18.55 -10.07 -16.23
C LEU A 416 18.45 -10.13 -17.76
N GLY A 417 18.84 -9.03 -18.42
CA GLY A 417 18.89 -8.94 -19.88
C GLY A 417 17.57 -9.33 -20.58
N ASP A 418 17.69 -10.04 -21.70
CA ASP A 418 16.55 -10.60 -22.43
C ASP A 418 16.07 -11.92 -21.79
N GLU A 419 15.75 -11.89 -20.50
CA GLU A 419 15.35 -13.07 -19.69
C GLU A 419 16.42 -14.19 -19.68
N SER A 420 17.70 -13.81 -19.71
CA SER A 420 18.81 -14.77 -19.73
C SER A 420 19.00 -15.49 -18.39
N LYS A 421 18.60 -14.84 -17.29
CA LYS A 421 18.72 -15.35 -15.92
C LYS A 421 17.57 -14.81 -15.06
N ASP A 422 16.73 -15.69 -14.55
CA ASP A 422 15.68 -15.35 -13.60
C ASP A 422 16.24 -15.11 -12.20
N ILE A 423 15.61 -14.20 -11.46
CA ILE A 423 15.87 -13.96 -10.04
C ILE A 423 14.60 -14.35 -9.27
N GLY A 424 14.64 -15.52 -8.66
CA GLY A 424 13.51 -16.11 -7.97
C GLY A 424 13.35 -15.64 -6.53
N VAL A 425 12.35 -16.23 -5.86
CA VAL A 425 12.08 -16.01 -4.44
C VAL A 425 13.24 -16.54 -3.59
N GLU A 426 13.89 -17.64 -3.98
CA GLU A 426 15.05 -18.20 -3.28
C GLU A 426 16.23 -17.23 -3.22
N GLU A 427 16.60 -16.64 -4.36
CA GLU A 427 17.64 -15.62 -4.43
C GLU A 427 17.26 -14.39 -3.62
N SER A 428 16.04 -13.88 -3.82
CA SER A 428 15.56 -12.66 -3.17
C SER A 428 15.55 -12.81 -1.64
N VAL A 429 15.02 -13.91 -1.12
CA VAL A 429 14.93 -14.16 0.33
C VAL A 429 16.32 -14.42 0.93
N THR A 430 17.21 -15.09 0.19
CA THR A 430 18.62 -15.25 0.63
C THR A 430 19.28 -13.89 0.79
N ILE A 431 19.12 -12.99 -0.18
CA ILE A 431 19.63 -11.61 -0.11
C ILE A 431 19.05 -10.87 1.09
N LEU A 432 17.73 -10.90 1.30
CA LEU A 432 17.10 -10.21 2.44
C LEU A 432 17.63 -10.71 3.78
N THR A 433 17.86 -12.01 3.89
CA THR A 433 18.34 -12.65 5.11
C THR A 433 19.80 -12.28 5.36
N GLU A 434 20.67 -12.39 4.35
CA GLU A 434 22.09 -12.06 4.51
C GLU A 434 22.32 -10.55 4.67
N ALA A 435 21.47 -9.70 4.09
CA ALA A 435 21.43 -8.27 4.39
C ALA A 435 21.07 -8.03 5.86
N ALA A 436 20.04 -8.71 6.39
CA ALA A 436 19.68 -8.63 7.80
C ALA A 436 20.76 -9.20 8.73
N ARG A 437 21.60 -10.14 8.26
CA ARG A 437 22.74 -10.67 9.02
C ARG A 437 23.99 -9.79 8.96
N GLY A 438 24.07 -8.90 7.96
CA GLY A 438 25.25 -8.08 7.71
C GLY A 438 26.42 -8.90 7.15
N THR A 439 26.13 -9.97 6.42
CA THR A 439 27.10 -10.95 5.89
C THR A 439 27.34 -10.80 4.39
N ILE A 440 26.66 -9.84 3.73
CA ILE A 440 26.95 -9.47 2.34
C ILE A 440 28.25 -8.65 2.30
N GLU A 441 29.20 -9.08 1.50
CA GLU A 441 30.38 -8.29 1.16
C GLU A 441 30.08 -7.46 -0.09
N TRP A 442 30.42 -6.17 -0.06
CA TRP A 442 30.07 -5.21 -1.11
C TRP A 442 31.32 -4.72 -1.85
N THR A 443 31.15 -4.42 -3.13
CA THR A 443 32.18 -3.81 -3.98
C THR A 443 31.57 -2.75 -4.88
N ASP A 444 32.30 -1.66 -5.11
CA ASP A 444 31.92 -0.63 -6.09
C ASP A 444 32.34 -1.11 -7.49
N ASP A 445 31.37 -1.32 -8.38
CA ASP A 445 31.64 -1.77 -9.73
C ASP A 445 31.63 -0.59 -10.71
N GLU A 446 32.79 -0.31 -11.32
CA GLU A 446 32.96 0.83 -12.23
C GLU A 446 32.14 0.71 -13.51
N ARG A 447 31.80 -0.52 -13.95
CA ARG A 447 31.12 -0.76 -15.22
C ARG A 447 29.62 -0.47 -15.12
N THR A 448 29.01 -0.92 -14.03
CA THR A 448 27.60 -0.68 -13.68
C THR A 448 27.41 0.71 -13.09
N GLY A 449 28.39 1.20 -12.32
CA GLY A 449 28.27 2.42 -11.54
C GLY A 449 27.50 2.22 -10.22
N LEU A 450 27.36 0.97 -9.76
CA LEU A 450 26.61 0.58 -8.58
C LEU A 450 27.54 -0.06 -7.53
N THR A 451 27.14 0.00 -6.26
CA THR A 451 27.69 -0.85 -5.22
C THR A 451 26.94 -2.18 -5.22
N ILE A 452 27.58 -3.25 -5.70
CA ILE A 452 27.00 -4.58 -5.87
C ILE A 452 27.64 -5.59 -4.91
N PRO A 453 27.03 -6.77 -4.68
CA PRO A 453 27.66 -7.80 -3.86
C PRO A 453 28.93 -8.37 -4.51
N ASP A 454 30.02 -8.40 -3.74
CA ASP A 454 31.19 -9.23 -4.02
C ASP A 454 30.93 -10.68 -3.59
N SER A 455 30.21 -10.88 -2.49
CA SER A 455 29.79 -12.20 -2.03
C SER A 455 28.48 -12.15 -1.23
N VAL A 456 27.64 -13.18 -1.41
CA VAL A 456 26.43 -13.43 -0.61
C VAL A 456 26.43 -14.90 -0.22
N PRO A 457 26.45 -15.26 1.08
CA PRO A 457 26.39 -16.66 1.48
C PRO A 457 25.14 -17.37 0.91
N GLY A 458 25.36 -18.48 0.21
CA GLY A 458 24.28 -19.26 -0.39
C GLY A 458 23.85 -18.81 -1.80
N LEU A 459 24.46 -17.77 -2.37
CA LEU A 459 24.15 -17.27 -3.71
C LEU A 459 25.43 -17.12 -4.55
N ASP A 460 25.43 -17.67 -5.76
CA ASP A 460 26.52 -17.50 -6.73
C ASP A 460 26.35 -16.16 -7.49
N VAL A 461 26.87 -15.08 -6.91
CA VAL A 461 26.68 -13.72 -7.42
C VAL A 461 27.31 -13.49 -8.80
N GLU A 462 28.33 -14.28 -9.19
CA GLU A 462 28.97 -14.19 -10.51
C GLU A 462 27.99 -14.53 -11.64
N GLU A 463 27.03 -15.43 -11.40
CA GLU A 463 26.01 -15.78 -12.39
C GLU A 463 25.03 -14.63 -12.69
N TYR A 464 25.02 -13.60 -11.85
CA TYR A 464 24.10 -12.47 -11.93
C TYR A 464 24.77 -11.14 -12.30
N TYR A 465 26.01 -11.18 -12.81
CA TYR A 465 26.69 -9.97 -13.28
C TYR A 465 26.00 -9.41 -14.54
N VAL A 466 25.19 -8.36 -14.36
CA VAL A 466 24.33 -7.77 -15.41
C VAL A 466 25.04 -7.52 -16.75
N PRO A 467 26.26 -6.97 -16.80
CA PRO A 467 26.93 -6.68 -18.07
C PRO A 467 27.30 -7.91 -18.91
N ASP A 468 27.20 -9.12 -18.37
CA ASP A 468 27.39 -10.38 -19.11
C ASP A 468 26.08 -10.89 -19.75
N HIS A 469 24.94 -10.30 -19.38
CA HIS A 469 23.59 -10.68 -19.81
C HIS A 469 22.95 -9.67 -20.77
N VAL A 470 23.55 -8.50 -20.95
CA VAL A 470 23.01 -7.39 -21.73
C VAL A 470 23.98 -7.04 -22.86
N ASP A 471 23.52 -7.16 -24.11
CA ASP A 471 24.26 -6.68 -25.27
C ASP A 471 24.38 -5.14 -25.23
N ASP A 472 25.57 -4.62 -25.54
CA ASP A 472 25.88 -3.18 -25.50
C ASP A 472 25.47 -2.51 -24.17
N TYR A 473 25.72 -3.19 -23.04
CA TYR A 473 25.33 -2.77 -21.69
C TYR A 473 25.63 -1.30 -21.38
N GLU A 474 26.80 -0.78 -21.76
CA GLU A 474 27.19 0.59 -21.48
C GLU A 474 26.25 1.62 -22.12
N ASP A 475 25.77 1.35 -23.35
CA ASP A 475 24.82 2.21 -24.04
C ASP A 475 23.44 2.09 -23.40
N ALA A 476 22.99 0.86 -23.08
CA ALA A 476 21.70 0.63 -22.41
C ALA A 476 21.64 1.29 -21.02
N ALA A 477 22.71 1.21 -20.24
CA ALA A 477 22.83 1.86 -18.93
C ALA A 477 22.89 3.39 -19.06
N ALA A 478 23.56 3.92 -20.08
CA ALA A 478 23.58 5.36 -20.36
C ALA A 478 22.20 5.91 -20.74
N ASP A 479 21.46 5.17 -21.56
CA ASP A 479 20.09 5.52 -21.94
C ASP A 479 19.15 5.49 -20.73
N LEU A 480 19.23 4.45 -19.89
CA LEU A 480 18.45 4.37 -18.65
C LEU A 480 18.73 5.55 -17.72
N ARG A 481 20.00 5.91 -17.51
CA ARG A 481 20.39 7.09 -16.72
C ARG A 481 19.84 8.39 -17.31
N ALA A 482 19.86 8.54 -18.63
CA ALA A 482 19.32 9.71 -19.30
C ALA A 482 17.80 9.83 -19.10
N GLU A 483 17.07 8.70 -19.21
CA GLU A 483 15.63 8.66 -18.95
C GLU A 483 15.28 8.96 -17.50
N ARG A 484 16.03 8.38 -16.55
CA ARG A 484 15.85 8.63 -15.12
C ARG A 484 16.06 10.10 -14.79
N ARG A 485 17.14 10.70 -15.29
CA ARG A 485 17.40 12.14 -15.11
C ARG A 485 16.28 13.00 -15.69
N ALA A 486 15.86 12.73 -16.93
CA ALA A 486 14.79 13.48 -17.57
C ALA A 486 13.46 13.38 -16.80
N TYR A 487 13.17 12.22 -16.19
CA TYR A 487 12.01 12.05 -15.31
C TYR A 487 12.15 12.87 -14.03
N LEU A 488 13.32 12.88 -13.38
CA LEU A 488 13.53 13.65 -12.14
C LEU A 488 13.50 15.18 -12.37
N GLU A 489 13.96 15.64 -13.53
CA GLU A 489 13.96 17.07 -13.89
C GLU A 489 12.56 17.68 -14.03
N GLN A 490 11.50 16.87 -14.04
CA GLN A 490 10.11 17.37 -14.08
C GLN A 490 9.61 17.88 -12.72
N PHE A 491 10.29 17.55 -11.62
CA PHE A 491 9.86 17.89 -10.26
C PHE A 491 10.52 19.19 -9.79
N GLU A 492 9.78 20.31 -9.81
CA GLU A 492 10.33 21.65 -9.54
C GLU A 492 10.95 21.81 -8.14
N ASP A 493 10.39 21.13 -7.12
CA ASP A 493 10.84 21.25 -5.73
C ASP A 493 11.90 20.23 -5.33
N LEU A 494 12.28 19.30 -6.22
CA LEU A 494 13.28 18.28 -5.93
C LEU A 494 14.67 18.91 -5.86
N ARG A 495 15.47 18.56 -4.84
CA ARG A 495 16.86 19.05 -4.72
C ARG A 495 17.72 18.55 -5.89
N GLU A 496 18.49 19.46 -6.49
CA GLU A 496 19.40 19.15 -7.60
C GLU A 496 20.39 18.01 -7.27
N GLU A 497 20.83 17.89 -6.01
CA GLU A 497 21.74 16.81 -5.59
C GLU A 497 21.14 15.40 -5.70
N ILE A 498 19.81 15.27 -5.63
CA ILE A 498 19.11 14.02 -5.88
C ILE A 498 19.10 13.75 -7.39
N THR A 499 18.75 14.75 -8.20
CA THR A 499 18.78 14.63 -9.68
C THR A 499 20.18 14.30 -10.22
N ASP A 500 21.23 14.79 -9.57
CA ASP A 500 22.62 14.53 -9.94
C ASP A 500 23.11 13.12 -9.52
N ALA A 501 22.45 12.48 -8.55
CA ALA A 501 22.79 11.15 -8.03
C ALA A 501 22.14 9.99 -8.82
N VAL A 502 21.70 10.24 -10.05
CA VAL A 502 21.14 9.20 -10.92
C VAL A 502 22.20 8.14 -11.26
N TYR A 503 21.89 6.89 -10.94
CA TYR A 503 22.70 5.70 -11.17
C TYR A 503 22.33 4.94 -12.45
#